data_AF-A0A7W0DS52-F1
#
_entry.id   AF-A0A7W0DS52-F1
#
_cell.length_a   1.000
_cell.length_b   1.000
_cell.length_c   1.000
_cell.angle_alpha   90.00
_cell.angle_beta   90.00
_cell.angle_gamma   90.00
#
_symmetry.space_group_name_H-M   'P 1'
#
loop_
_entity.id
_entity.type
_entity.pdbx_description
1 polymer ?
#
loop_
_entity_poly.entity_id
_entity_poly.type
_entity_poly.pdbx_seq_one_letter_code
_entity_poly.pdbx_strand_id
1 'polypeptide(L)'
;MNEPSPLPGDPTELHLRISYDDELWDTPQADTLERWNVAVLHRRRTHDSGQDPAPSRDCVIEDCPSCTVEDVAVGSMTFYRVHLDRGRNAYWAMEEESEELYETAQVLLDPATGSFTSEVSELLEYVGSALLVMDRVTLDPAWRGQGLAAVLGCEVIHRLMVGCRAVACSPGVTDLSSQRLTDRSEWDRVNAKIARGWESLGFRLYRDNVYLLSPASQDLEEQRGVLRGRLAEMGASWRTGTS
;
A
#
# COMPACT_ATOMS: atom_id res chain seq x y z
N MET A 1 24.00 -12.65 -7.11
CA MET A 1 23.61 -11.34 -6.57
C MET A 1 23.23 -10.50 -7.76
N ASN A 2 21.94 -10.26 -7.99
CA ASN A 2 21.53 -9.32 -9.03
C ASN A 2 21.58 -7.95 -8.39
N GLU A 3 22.42 -7.05 -8.91
CA GLU A 3 22.38 -5.64 -8.53
C GLU A 3 20.95 -5.13 -8.74
N PRO A 4 20.39 -4.39 -7.77
CA PRO A 4 19.05 -3.86 -7.92
C PRO A 4 19.04 -2.92 -9.13
N SER A 5 18.09 -3.13 -10.05
CA SER A 5 17.95 -2.26 -11.21
C SER A 5 17.81 -0.80 -10.76
N PRO A 6 18.48 0.15 -11.45
CA PRO A 6 18.40 1.56 -11.10
C PRO A 6 16.96 2.03 -11.21
N LEU A 7 16.54 2.89 -10.27
CA LEU A 7 15.21 3.48 -10.28
C LEU A 7 15.05 4.38 -11.51
N PRO A 8 13.87 4.38 -12.16
CA PRO A 8 13.63 5.13 -13.39
C PRO A 8 13.43 6.65 -13.15
N GLY A 9 13.48 7.11 -11.91
CA GLY A 9 13.33 8.51 -11.49
C GLY A 9 13.67 8.70 -10.01
N ASP A 10 13.72 9.95 -9.55
CA ASP A 10 13.95 10.28 -8.14
C ASP A 10 12.78 9.77 -7.28
N PRO A 11 13.00 8.81 -6.36
CA PRO A 11 11.92 8.28 -5.52
C PRO A 11 11.33 9.32 -4.56
N THR A 12 12.00 10.45 -4.31
CA THR A 12 11.47 11.53 -3.45
C THR A 12 10.40 12.37 -4.15
N GLU A 13 10.29 12.28 -5.48
CA GLU A 13 9.23 12.88 -6.30
C GLU A 13 7.99 11.98 -6.41
N LEU A 14 7.94 10.89 -5.64
CA LEU A 14 6.75 10.05 -5.50
C LEU A 14 5.75 10.67 -4.53
N HIS A 15 4.49 10.79 -4.94
CA HIS A 15 3.39 11.24 -4.09
C HIS A 15 2.14 10.37 -4.23
N LEU A 16 1.30 10.45 -3.21
CA LEU A 16 0.09 9.66 -3.08
C LEU A 16 -1.13 10.54 -3.34
N ARG A 17 -1.99 10.10 -4.25
CA ARG A 17 -3.35 10.64 -4.41
C ARG A 17 -4.33 9.62 -3.87
N ILE A 18 -4.98 9.95 -2.77
CA ILE A 18 -5.96 9.10 -2.08
C ILE A 18 -7.36 9.59 -2.45
N SER A 19 -8.22 8.68 -2.91
CA SER A 19 -9.61 8.97 -3.26
C SER A 19 -10.52 7.93 -2.63
N TYR A 20 -11.63 8.39 -2.06
CA TYR A 20 -12.76 7.54 -1.70
C TYR A 20 -13.46 7.08 -2.98
N ASP A 21 -13.75 5.79 -3.04
CA ASP A 21 -14.51 5.18 -4.12
C ASP A 21 -15.94 5.00 -3.67
N ASP A 22 -16.83 5.83 -4.23
CA ASP A 22 -18.25 5.79 -3.91
C ASP A 22 -18.98 4.71 -4.70
N GLU A 23 -18.32 3.89 -5.54
CA GLU A 23 -18.99 2.85 -6.35
C GLU A 23 -19.83 1.85 -5.52
N LEU A 24 -19.61 1.76 -4.21
CA LEU A 24 -20.41 0.93 -3.31
C LEU A 24 -21.75 1.57 -2.90
N TRP A 25 -22.03 2.83 -3.27
CA TRP A 25 -23.17 3.62 -2.80
C TRP A 25 -24.54 2.98 -3.01
N ASP A 26 -24.71 2.16 -4.05
CA ASP A 26 -25.97 1.48 -4.40
C ASP A 26 -26.02 0.04 -3.88
N THR A 27 -24.96 -0.41 -3.20
CA THR A 27 -24.86 -1.76 -2.65
C THR A 27 -25.41 -1.80 -1.22
N PRO A 28 -25.99 -2.94 -0.77
CA PRO A 28 -26.42 -3.10 0.61
C PRO A 28 -25.31 -2.90 1.66
N GLN A 29 -24.04 -2.99 1.25
CA GLN A 29 -22.87 -2.94 2.11
C GLN A 29 -22.24 -1.53 2.20
N ALA A 30 -22.79 -0.51 1.52
CA ALA A 30 -22.25 0.86 1.49
C ALA A 30 -21.98 1.45 2.88
N ASP A 31 -22.84 1.15 3.86
CA ASP A 31 -22.71 1.62 5.24
C ASP A 31 -21.65 0.84 6.06
N THR A 32 -21.24 -0.33 5.57
CA THR A 32 -20.29 -1.25 6.22
C THR A 32 -18.89 -1.16 5.60
N LEU A 33 -18.79 -0.98 4.29
CA LEU A 33 -17.52 -0.98 3.54
C LEU A 33 -17.26 0.37 2.88
N GLU A 34 -16.13 0.98 3.20
CA GLU A 34 -15.58 2.12 2.47
C GLU A 34 -14.36 1.69 1.69
N ARG A 35 -14.42 1.75 0.35
CA ARG A 35 -13.28 1.49 -0.51
C ARG A 35 -12.46 2.76 -0.75
N TRP A 36 -11.15 2.62 -0.65
CA TRP A 36 -10.18 3.69 -0.86
C TRP A 36 -9.18 3.28 -1.93
N ASN A 37 -9.18 4.01 -3.03
CA ASN A 37 -8.20 3.84 -4.10
C ASN A 37 -7.06 4.86 -3.91
N VAL A 38 -5.83 4.39 -4.04
CA VAL A 38 -4.64 5.23 -3.97
C VAL A 38 -3.85 5.10 -5.25
N ALA A 39 -3.59 6.23 -5.92
CA ALA A 39 -2.63 6.29 -7.01
C ALA A 39 -1.25 6.69 -6.48
N VAL A 40 -0.22 5.94 -6.87
CA VAL A 40 1.18 6.32 -6.68
C VAL A 40 1.62 7.06 -7.93
N LEU A 41 1.93 8.35 -7.78
CA LEU A 41 2.30 9.23 -8.87
C LEU A 41 3.78 9.59 -8.74
N HIS A 42 4.48 9.64 -9.86
CA HIS A 42 5.83 10.19 -9.94
C HIS A 42 5.80 11.49 -10.73
N ARG A 43 6.26 12.57 -10.11
CA ARG A 43 6.37 13.86 -10.77
C ARG A 43 7.56 13.88 -11.72
N ARG A 44 7.31 14.14 -13.01
CA ARG A 44 8.35 14.32 -14.03
C ARG A 44 8.36 15.76 -14.51
N ARG A 45 9.56 16.31 -14.69
CA ARG A 45 9.76 17.58 -15.39
C ARG A 45 10.14 17.25 -16.82
N THR A 46 9.39 17.76 -17.78
CA THR A 46 9.69 17.61 -19.21
C THR A 46 9.96 18.99 -19.79
N HIS A 47 11.09 19.13 -20.46
CA HIS A 47 11.45 20.37 -21.13
C HIS A 47 10.91 20.37 -22.56
N ASP A 48 9.98 21.28 -22.87
CA ASP A 48 9.55 21.53 -24.23
C ASP A 48 10.60 22.42 -24.92
N SER A 49 11.62 21.78 -25.49
CA SER A 49 12.52 22.46 -26.43
C SER A 49 11.79 22.57 -27.76
N GLY A 50 10.96 23.61 -27.92
CA GLY A 50 10.42 23.97 -29.22
C GLY A 50 11.57 24.07 -30.23
N GLN A 51 11.64 23.10 -31.14
CA GLN A 51 12.67 22.89 -32.19
C GLN A 51 13.91 22.03 -31.88
N ASP A 52 13.85 21.07 -30.95
CA ASP A 52 14.80 19.93 -30.94
C ASP A 52 14.07 18.57 -30.99
N PRO A 53 14.53 17.59 -31.79
CA PRO A 53 13.79 16.34 -32.02
C PRO A 53 13.85 15.35 -30.84
N ALA A 54 14.43 15.72 -29.71
CA ALA A 54 14.46 14.90 -28.50
C ALA A 54 14.16 15.77 -27.26
N PRO A 55 13.03 15.56 -26.56
CA PRO A 55 12.79 16.23 -25.29
C PRO A 55 13.89 15.84 -24.30
N SER A 56 14.63 16.84 -23.82
CA SER A 56 15.55 16.67 -22.70
C SER A 56 14.73 16.36 -21.45
N ARG A 57 14.93 15.17 -20.87
CA ARG A 57 14.20 14.69 -19.69
C ARG A 57 14.61 15.40 -18.39
N ASP A 58 15.70 16.15 -18.40
CA ASP A 58 16.32 16.67 -17.18
C ASP A 58 16.74 18.14 -17.37
N CYS A 59 15.76 19.05 -17.34
CA CYS A 59 16.09 20.47 -17.20
C CYS A 59 16.44 20.75 -15.74
N VAL A 60 17.69 21.14 -15.51
CA VAL A 60 18.24 21.42 -14.17
C VAL A 60 17.97 22.87 -13.72
N ILE A 61 17.33 23.68 -14.55
CA ILE A 61 17.05 25.09 -14.26
C ILE A 61 15.79 25.20 -13.37
N GLU A 62 15.95 25.73 -12.15
CA GLU A 62 14.82 26.13 -11.30
C GLU A 62 13.96 27.18 -12.00
N ASP A 63 12.63 26.99 -11.99
CA ASP A 63 11.63 27.84 -12.65
C ASP A 63 11.84 28.05 -14.16
N CYS A 64 12.35 27.04 -14.87
CA CYS A 64 12.40 27.08 -16.32
C CYS A 64 10.99 27.22 -16.92
N PRO A 65 10.69 28.30 -17.67
CA PRO A 65 9.35 28.54 -18.22
C PRO A 65 8.97 27.56 -19.32
N SER A 66 9.95 26.84 -19.89
CA SER A 66 9.77 25.79 -20.89
C SER A 66 9.64 24.39 -20.26
N CYS A 67 9.72 24.27 -18.94
CA CYS A 67 9.46 23.02 -18.25
C CYS A 67 7.97 22.87 -17.94
N THR A 68 7.42 21.74 -18.36
CA THR A 68 6.12 21.27 -17.89
C THR A 68 6.30 20.19 -16.83
N VAL A 69 5.37 20.15 -15.88
CA VAL A 69 5.35 19.15 -14.82
C VAL A 69 4.20 18.19 -15.11
N GLU A 70 4.52 16.90 -15.22
CA GLU A 70 3.56 15.84 -15.48
C GLU A 70 3.60 14.83 -14.32
N ASP A 71 2.43 14.47 -13.80
CA ASP A 71 2.29 13.39 -12.83
C ASP A 71 1.96 12.08 -13.58
N VAL A 72 2.88 11.12 -13.51
CA VAL A 72 2.71 9.81 -14.16
C VAL A 72 2.35 8.78 -13.08
N ALA A 73 1.28 8.02 -13.29
CA ALA A 73 0.95 6.91 -12.42
C ALA A 73 1.98 5.78 -12.56
N VAL A 74 2.56 5.36 -11.44
CA VAL A 74 3.60 4.32 -11.36
C VAL A 74 3.23 3.18 -10.41
N GLY A 75 1.96 3.15 -9.99
CA GLY A 75 1.43 2.13 -9.10
C GLY A 75 0.09 2.52 -8.51
N SER A 76 -0.51 1.59 -7.78
CA SER A 76 -1.77 1.80 -7.08
C SER A 76 -1.87 0.96 -5.81
N MET A 77 -2.74 1.37 -4.90
CA MET A 77 -3.10 0.59 -3.73
C MET A 77 -4.62 0.64 -3.50
N THR A 78 -5.16 -0.43 -2.93
CA THR A 78 -6.57 -0.54 -2.55
C THR A 78 -6.64 -0.84 -1.06
N PHE A 79 -7.49 -0.08 -0.36
CA PHE A 79 -7.79 -0.29 1.05
C PHE A 79 -9.30 -0.34 1.25
N TYR A 80 -9.74 -1.15 2.21
CA TYR A 80 -11.13 -1.17 2.66
C TYR A 80 -11.17 -0.80 4.14
N ARG A 81 -11.97 0.20 4.50
CA ARG A 81 -12.37 0.39 5.88
C ARG A 81 -13.68 -0.34 6.10
N VAL A 82 -13.64 -1.31 7.00
CA VAL A 82 -14.77 -2.15 7.39
C VAL A 82 -15.28 -1.68 8.73
N HIS A 83 -16.51 -1.17 8.75
CA HIS A 83 -17.16 -0.74 9.98
C HIS A 83 -17.82 -1.93 10.66
N LEU A 84 -17.43 -2.21 11.90
CA LEU A 84 -17.93 -3.36 12.65
C LEU A 84 -19.11 -3.00 13.57
N ASP A 85 -19.41 -1.71 13.70
CA ASP A 85 -20.41 -1.14 14.61
C ASP A 85 -21.64 -0.55 13.90
N ARG A 86 -21.67 -0.59 12.56
CA ARG A 86 -22.77 -0.06 11.75
C ARG A 86 -22.95 -0.83 10.44
N GLY A 87 -24.08 -0.57 9.79
CA GLY A 87 -24.46 -1.23 8.54
C GLY A 87 -24.85 -2.70 8.75
N ARG A 88 -24.52 -3.53 7.76
CA ARG A 88 -24.71 -4.98 7.80
C ARG A 88 -23.59 -5.66 8.61
N ASN A 89 -23.78 -6.95 8.87
CA ASN A 89 -22.76 -7.79 9.45
C ASN A 89 -21.52 -7.82 8.52
N ALA A 90 -20.39 -7.37 9.05
CA ALA A 90 -19.17 -7.16 8.27
C ALA A 90 -18.56 -8.44 7.69
N TYR A 91 -18.75 -9.59 8.35
CA TYR A 91 -18.28 -10.88 7.81
C TYR A 91 -18.92 -11.15 6.45
N TRP A 92 -20.25 -11.05 6.36
CA TRP A 92 -20.99 -11.28 5.13
C TRP A 92 -20.76 -10.18 4.10
N ALA A 93 -20.59 -8.93 4.54
CA ALA A 93 -20.28 -7.83 3.63
C ALA A 93 -18.92 -8.04 2.94
N MET A 94 -17.90 -8.49 3.69
CA MET A 94 -16.58 -8.80 3.14
C MET A 94 -16.61 -10.01 2.19
N GLU A 95 -17.40 -11.04 2.50
CA GLU A 95 -17.62 -12.18 1.60
C GLU A 95 -18.24 -11.78 0.26
N GLU A 96 -19.26 -10.92 0.31
CA GLU A 96 -19.98 -10.47 -0.88
C GLU A 96 -19.13 -9.58 -1.79
N GLU A 97 -18.15 -8.85 -1.23
CA GLU A 97 -17.28 -7.92 -1.97
C GLU A 97 -16.14 -8.62 -2.73
N SER A 98 -15.32 -9.44 -2.03
CA SER A 98 -14.22 -10.16 -2.69
C SER A 98 -13.74 -11.38 -1.91
N GLU A 99 -13.11 -12.32 -2.62
CA GLU A 99 -12.49 -13.51 -2.02
C GLU A 99 -11.36 -13.13 -1.05
N GLU A 100 -10.53 -12.14 -1.41
CA GLU A 100 -9.41 -11.70 -0.57
C GLU A 100 -9.87 -11.05 0.75
N LEU A 101 -10.97 -10.27 0.71
CA LEU A 101 -11.61 -9.76 1.92
C LEU A 101 -12.22 -10.90 2.72
N TYR A 102 -12.85 -11.87 2.06
CA TYR A 102 -13.43 -13.01 2.74
C TYR A 102 -12.39 -13.82 3.53
N GLU A 103 -11.22 -14.11 2.95
CA GLU A 103 -10.11 -14.78 3.64
C GLU A 103 -9.71 -14.03 4.93
N THR A 104 -9.67 -12.69 4.86
CA THR A 104 -9.39 -11.86 6.04
C THR A 104 -10.52 -11.95 7.08
N ALA A 105 -11.78 -11.93 6.64
CA ALA A 105 -12.96 -12.02 7.50
C ALA A 105 -13.02 -13.37 8.24
N GLN A 106 -12.72 -14.48 7.55
CA GLN A 106 -12.69 -15.83 8.13
C GLN A 106 -11.73 -15.96 9.30
N VAL A 107 -10.62 -15.23 9.27
CA VAL A 107 -9.60 -15.27 10.31
C VAL A 107 -9.95 -14.33 11.47
N LEU A 108 -10.53 -13.15 11.18
CA LEU A 108 -10.63 -12.06 12.15
C LEU A 108 -12.01 -11.90 12.77
N LEU A 109 -13.08 -12.21 12.04
CA LEU A 109 -14.45 -11.87 12.40
C LEU A 109 -15.27 -13.11 12.77
N ASP A 110 -16.18 -12.93 13.72
CA ASP A 110 -17.19 -13.93 14.07
C ASP A 110 -18.37 -13.82 13.07
N PRO A 111 -18.74 -14.91 12.35
CA PRO A 111 -19.80 -14.86 11.33
C PRO A 111 -21.19 -14.51 11.87
N ALA A 112 -21.48 -14.85 13.14
CA ALA A 112 -22.77 -14.59 13.75
C ALA A 112 -22.92 -13.11 14.13
N THR A 113 -21.84 -12.46 14.56
CA THR A 113 -21.89 -11.07 15.05
C THR A 113 -21.37 -10.04 14.05
N GLY A 114 -20.48 -10.43 13.13
CA GLY A 114 -19.77 -9.51 12.24
C GLY A 114 -18.71 -8.66 12.95
N SER A 115 -18.45 -8.92 14.24
CA SER A 115 -17.42 -8.24 15.02
C SER A 115 -16.14 -9.09 15.07
N PHE A 116 -15.04 -8.52 15.56
CA PHE A 116 -13.84 -9.30 15.87
C PHE A 116 -14.16 -10.50 16.77
N THR A 117 -13.53 -11.64 16.51
CA THR A 117 -13.58 -12.78 17.44
C THR A 117 -13.05 -12.38 18.82
N SER A 118 -13.42 -13.12 19.87
CA SER A 118 -12.94 -12.84 21.23
C SER A 118 -11.41 -12.87 21.32
N GLU A 119 -10.77 -13.83 20.65
CA GLU A 119 -9.31 -13.99 20.60
C GLU A 119 -8.64 -12.75 19.99
N VAL A 120 -9.13 -12.28 18.83
CA VAL A 120 -8.60 -11.07 18.18
C VAL A 120 -8.88 -9.84 19.05
N SER A 121 -10.05 -9.75 19.66
CA SER A 121 -10.41 -8.64 20.55
C SER A 121 -9.53 -8.54 21.79
N GLU A 122 -9.02 -9.65 22.33
CA GLU A 122 -8.11 -9.64 23.47
C GLU A 122 -6.69 -9.17 23.10
N LEU A 123 -6.27 -9.37 21.85
CA LEU A 123 -4.97 -8.94 21.34
C LEU A 123 -4.90 -7.45 20.97
N LEU A 124 -6.06 -6.81 20.75
CA LEU A 124 -6.14 -5.45 20.23
C LEU A 124 -6.57 -4.44 21.30
N GLU A 125 -5.87 -3.32 21.36
CA GLU A 125 -6.28 -2.19 22.17
C GLU A 125 -7.63 -1.61 21.69
N TYR A 126 -8.37 -1.00 22.62
CA TYR A 126 -9.69 -0.44 22.34
C TYR A 126 -9.59 1.04 21.97
N VAL A 127 -9.05 1.32 20.77
CA VAL A 127 -8.79 2.69 20.27
C VAL A 127 -9.69 3.11 19.10
N GLY A 128 -10.53 2.21 18.60
CA GLY A 128 -11.44 2.42 17.48
C GLY A 128 -12.40 1.24 17.32
N SER A 129 -13.27 1.31 16.32
CA SER A 129 -14.27 0.26 16.04
C SER A 129 -14.09 -0.40 14.67
N ALA A 130 -13.47 0.28 13.71
CA ALA A 130 -13.31 -0.23 12.36
C ALA A 130 -12.09 -1.14 12.17
N LEU A 131 -12.10 -1.94 11.12
CA LEU A 131 -10.96 -2.68 10.60
C LEU A 131 -10.49 -2.01 9.30
N LEU A 132 -9.21 -1.69 9.16
CA LEU A 132 -8.62 -1.27 7.88
C LEU A 132 -7.95 -2.47 7.22
N VAL A 133 -8.44 -2.91 6.06
CA VAL A 133 -7.80 -3.96 5.27
C VAL A 133 -6.99 -3.32 4.16
N MET A 134 -5.69 -3.59 4.13
CA MET A 134 -4.83 -3.30 2.98
C MET A 134 -4.93 -4.48 2.01
N ASP A 135 -5.77 -4.33 1.00
CA ASP A 135 -6.15 -5.38 0.07
C ASP A 135 -5.07 -5.60 -1.00
N ARG A 136 -4.68 -4.52 -1.69
CA ARG A 136 -3.78 -4.62 -2.84
C ARG A 136 -2.75 -3.51 -2.86
N VAL A 137 -1.51 -3.85 -3.18
CA VAL A 137 -0.41 -2.89 -3.38
C VAL A 137 0.35 -3.28 -4.63
N THR A 138 0.36 -2.39 -5.63
CA THR A 138 1.07 -2.59 -6.89
C THR A 138 1.95 -1.39 -7.20
N LEU A 139 3.14 -1.68 -7.72
CA LEU A 139 4.03 -0.69 -8.31
C LEU A 139 4.39 -1.19 -9.71
N ASP A 140 4.72 -0.29 -10.61
CA ASP A 140 5.28 -0.65 -11.91
C ASP A 140 6.57 -1.45 -11.73
N PRO A 141 6.87 -2.45 -12.60
CA PRO A 141 8.05 -3.30 -12.44
C PRO A 141 9.37 -2.56 -12.23
N ALA A 142 9.55 -1.40 -12.89
CA ALA A 142 10.74 -0.56 -12.78
C ALA A 142 10.92 0.09 -11.40
N TRP A 143 9.85 0.21 -10.61
CA TRP A 143 9.85 0.81 -9.26
C TRP A 143 9.86 -0.25 -8.14
N ARG A 144 9.87 -1.55 -8.47
CA ARG A 144 9.85 -2.64 -7.50
C ARG A 144 11.25 -2.93 -6.93
N GLY A 145 11.29 -3.69 -5.83
CA GLY A 145 12.53 -4.30 -5.33
C GLY A 145 13.31 -3.46 -4.30
N GLN A 146 13.04 -2.16 -4.21
CA GLN A 146 13.70 -1.20 -3.31
C GLN A 146 12.92 -0.93 -2.00
N GLY A 147 11.83 -1.64 -1.74
CA GLY A 147 11.02 -1.45 -0.53
C GLY A 147 10.06 -0.24 -0.57
N LEU A 148 9.93 0.45 -1.71
CA LEU A 148 9.04 1.60 -1.88
C LEU A 148 7.58 1.31 -1.51
N ALA A 149 7.09 0.09 -1.79
CA ALA A 149 5.73 -0.32 -1.44
C ALA A 149 5.46 -0.22 0.07
N ALA A 150 6.44 -0.58 0.91
CA ALA A 150 6.30 -0.49 2.36
C ALA A 150 6.31 0.98 2.83
N VAL A 151 7.19 1.81 2.26
CA VAL A 151 7.25 3.26 2.56
C VAL A 151 5.92 3.92 2.22
N LEU A 152 5.43 3.72 1.00
CA LEU A 152 4.20 4.32 0.51
C LEU A 152 2.97 3.75 1.24
N GLY A 153 2.93 2.44 1.50
CA GLY A 153 1.86 1.80 2.25
C GLY A 153 1.76 2.33 3.68
N CYS A 154 2.90 2.56 4.35
CA CYS A 154 2.96 3.21 5.66
C CYS A 154 2.26 4.57 5.65
N GLU A 155 2.58 5.41 4.66
CA GLU A 155 1.99 6.75 4.53
C GLU A 155 0.48 6.71 4.30
N VAL A 156 -0.02 5.72 3.56
CA VAL A 156 -1.47 5.52 3.38
C VAL A 156 -2.11 5.05 4.68
N ILE A 157 -1.55 4.02 5.32
CA ILE A 157 -2.07 3.46 6.58
C ILE A 157 -2.20 4.57 7.63
N HIS A 158 -1.17 5.39 7.81
CA HIS A 158 -1.23 6.49 8.78
C HIS A 158 -2.34 7.49 8.51
N ARG A 159 -2.72 7.71 7.25
CA ARG A 159 -3.81 8.62 6.87
C ARG A 159 -5.18 7.97 7.04
N LEU A 160 -5.29 6.67 6.79
CA LEU A 160 -6.57 5.95 6.76
C LEU A 160 -6.92 5.24 8.07
N MET A 161 -5.96 4.95 8.95
CA MET A 161 -6.18 4.15 10.16
C MET A 161 -6.95 4.86 11.28
N VAL A 162 -7.24 6.16 11.13
CA VAL A 162 -8.01 6.91 12.14
C VAL A 162 -9.39 6.27 12.30
N GLY A 163 -9.77 5.98 13.56
CA GLY A 163 -11.02 5.29 13.90
C GLY A 163 -10.96 3.76 13.78
N CYS A 164 -9.86 3.21 13.28
CA CYS A 164 -9.65 1.77 13.20
C CYS A 164 -9.08 1.22 14.50
N ARG A 165 -9.51 0.01 14.85
CA ARG A 165 -8.97 -0.79 15.95
C ARG A 165 -7.82 -1.68 15.51
N ALA A 166 -7.81 -2.07 14.24
CA ALA A 166 -6.76 -2.88 13.62
C ALA A 166 -6.57 -2.49 12.16
N VAL A 167 -5.35 -2.75 11.69
CA VAL A 167 -5.04 -2.83 10.26
C VAL A 167 -4.67 -4.27 9.95
N ALA A 168 -5.24 -4.84 8.89
CA ALA A 168 -4.97 -6.20 8.43
C ALA A 168 -4.45 -6.21 7.00
N CYS A 169 -3.63 -7.21 6.68
CA CYS A 169 -3.27 -7.54 5.30
C CYS A 169 -2.97 -9.04 5.16
N SER A 170 -3.11 -9.55 3.94
CA SER A 170 -2.67 -10.89 3.54
C SER A 170 -1.55 -10.75 2.51
N PRO A 171 -0.27 -10.80 2.91
CA PRO A 171 0.84 -10.61 2.00
C PRO A 171 0.92 -11.71 0.94
N GLY A 172 0.89 -11.32 -0.33
CA GLY A 172 1.03 -12.27 -1.44
C GLY A 172 1.26 -11.57 -2.77
N VAL A 173 1.65 -12.32 -3.78
CA VAL A 173 1.74 -11.81 -5.16
C VAL A 173 0.38 -11.95 -5.84
N THR A 174 -0.28 -10.82 -6.11
CA THR A 174 -1.62 -10.78 -6.72
C THR A 174 -1.61 -10.66 -8.26
N ASP A 175 -0.50 -10.19 -8.86
CA ASP A 175 -0.40 -9.95 -10.30
C ASP A 175 0.69 -10.83 -10.93
N LEU A 176 0.27 -11.90 -11.61
CA LEU A 176 1.10 -12.70 -12.48
C LEU A 176 0.41 -12.90 -13.83
N SER A 177 0.38 -11.82 -14.62
CA SER A 177 0.29 -11.92 -16.09
C SER A 177 1.52 -12.60 -16.73
N SER A 178 2.43 -13.21 -15.96
CA SER A 178 3.57 -13.94 -16.51
C SER A 178 3.70 -15.33 -15.89
N GLN A 179 3.63 -16.32 -16.78
CA GLN A 179 3.95 -17.75 -16.63
C GLN A 179 5.41 -18.01 -16.16
N ARG A 180 6.00 -17.13 -15.34
CA ARG A 180 7.43 -17.11 -15.01
C ARG A 180 7.80 -17.72 -13.66
N LEU A 181 6.85 -17.87 -12.74
CA LEU A 181 7.09 -18.46 -11.42
C LEU A 181 6.38 -19.81 -11.32
N THR A 182 6.88 -20.80 -12.07
CA THR A 182 6.47 -22.21 -11.92
C THR A 182 7.17 -22.89 -10.73
N ASP A 183 8.21 -22.28 -10.16
CA ASP A 183 8.93 -22.81 -9.01
C ASP A 183 8.34 -22.32 -7.69
N ARG A 184 7.84 -23.27 -6.89
CA ARG A 184 7.29 -23.03 -5.55
C ARG A 184 8.30 -22.39 -4.60
N SER A 185 9.59 -22.69 -4.76
CA SER A 185 10.65 -22.15 -3.91
C SER A 185 10.94 -20.66 -4.19
N GLU A 186 10.81 -20.23 -5.44
CA GLU A 186 10.92 -18.82 -5.81
C GLU A 186 9.70 -18.04 -5.31
N TRP A 187 8.52 -18.67 -5.37
CA TRP A 187 7.29 -18.17 -4.77
C TRP A 187 7.42 -17.91 -3.28
N ASP A 188 7.84 -18.91 -2.51
CA ASP A 188 8.02 -18.80 -1.06
C ASP A 188 9.04 -17.71 -0.72
N ARG A 189 10.11 -17.59 -1.51
CA ARG A 189 11.14 -16.56 -1.32
C ARG A 189 10.59 -15.15 -1.56
N VAL A 190 9.77 -14.94 -2.58
CA VAL A 190 9.16 -13.65 -2.88
C VAL A 190 8.15 -13.27 -1.80
N ASN A 191 7.26 -14.18 -1.43
CA ASN A 191 6.28 -13.96 -0.36
C ASN A 191 6.97 -13.65 0.97
N ALA A 192 8.03 -14.38 1.33
CA ALA A 192 8.81 -14.08 2.53
C ALA A 192 9.48 -12.69 2.48
N LYS A 193 9.86 -12.20 1.29
CA LYS A 193 10.40 -10.83 1.15
C LYS A 193 9.30 -9.78 1.33
N ILE A 194 8.10 -10.03 0.80
CA ILE A 194 6.94 -9.15 0.97
C ILE A 194 6.53 -9.11 2.43
N ALA A 195 6.37 -10.26 3.08
CA ALA A 195 6.04 -10.38 4.50
C ALA A 195 7.03 -9.63 5.39
N ARG A 196 8.33 -9.81 5.20
CA ARG A 196 9.36 -9.05 5.94
C ARG A 196 9.25 -7.53 5.76
N GLY A 197 8.80 -7.07 4.58
CA GLY A 197 8.54 -5.66 4.34
C GLY A 197 7.42 -5.14 5.24
N TRP A 198 6.33 -5.88 5.36
CA TRP A 198 5.21 -5.54 6.25
C TRP A 198 5.56 -5.70 7.73
N GLU A 199 6.30 -6.74 8.11
CA GLU A 199 6.78 -6.91 9.48
C GLU A 199 7.68 -5.75 9.95
N SER A 200 8.44 -5.17 9.02
CA SER A 200 9.25 -3.97 9.30
C SER A 200 8.41 -2.72 9.59
N LEU A 201 7.12 -2.72 9.26
CA LEU A 201 6.15 -1.68 9.62
C LEU A 201 5.46 -1.93 10.96
N GLY A 202 5.76 -3.05 11.62
CA GLY A 202 5.13 -3.46 12.87
C GLY A 202 3.97 -4.45 12.69
N PHE A 203 3.66 -4.88 11.46
CA PHE A 203 2.74 -5.99 11.27
C PHE A 203 3.28 -7.27 11.93
N ARG A 204 2.37 -8.06 12.50
CA ARG A 204 2.68 -9.36 13.11
C ARG A 204 1.75 -10.40 12.52
N LEU A 205 2.31 -11.56 12.17
CA LEU A 205 1.51 -12.70 11.74
C LEU A 205 0.58 -13.11 12.89
N TYR A 206 -0.72 -13.20 12.61
CA TYR A 206 -1.71 -13.67 13.56
C TYR A 206 -2.07 -15.14 13.31
N ARG A 207 -2.61 -15.45 12.12
CA ARG A 207 -2.98 -16.80 11.71
C ARG A 207 -2.98 -16.92 10.19
N ASP A 208 -2.64 -18.12 9.71
CA ASP A 208 -2.54 -18.46 8.29
C ASP A 208 -1.60 -17.50 7.54
N ASN A 209 -2.16 -16.58 6.75
CA ASN A 209 -1.41 -15.54 6.06
C ASN A 209 -1.86 -14.11 6.45
N VAL A 210 -2.70 -13.97 7.48
CA VAL A 210 -3.24 -12.68 7.92
C VAL A 210 -2.32 -12.06 8.96
N TYR A 211 -1.85 -10.85 8.64
CA TYR A 211 -1.03 -10.04 9.52
C TYR A 211 -1.87 -8.91 10.11
N LEU A 212 -1.61 -8.60 11.39
CA LEU A 212 -2.27 -7.52 12.11
C LEU A 212 -1.26 -6.45 12.54
N LEU A 213 -1.73 -5.22 12.49
CA LEU A 213 -1.05 -4.05 13.02
C LEU A 213 -2.04 -3.28 13.91
N SER A 214 -1.63 -2.98 15.14
CA SER A 214 -2.39 -2.12 16.04
C SER A 214 -2.12 -0.65 15.70
N PRO A 215 -3.16 0.17 15.40
CA PRO A 215 -3.00 1.61 15.16
C PRO A 215 -2.45 2.38 16.38
N ALA A 216 -2.58 1.82 17.57
CA ALA A 216 -2.05 2.38 18.81
C ALA A 216 -0.55 2.10 19.02
N SER A 217 0.04 1.23 18.19
CA SER A 217 1.44 0.82 18.35
C SER A 217 2.40 2.00 18.11
N GLN A 218 3.30 2.24 19.07
CA GLN A 218 4.39 3.19 18.92
C GLN A 218 5.37 2.78 17.82
N ASP A 219 5.51 1.47 17.59
CA ASP A 219 6.39 0.92 16.54
C ASP A 219 6.05 1.52 15.17
N LEU A 220 4.77 1.74 14.86
CA LEU A 220 4.36 2.23 13.55
C LEU A 220 4.90 3.64 13.26
N GLU A 221 4.80 4.55 14.22
CA GLU A 221 5.29 5.93 14.08
C GLU A 221 6.82 5.97 14.00
N GLU A 222 7.51 5.16 14.81
CA GLU A 222 8.97 5.04 14.76
C GLU A 222 9.44 4.49 13.41
N GLN A 223 8.80 3.42 12.91
CA GLN A 223 9.13 2.82 11.62
C GLN A 223 8.81 3.77 10.45
N ARG A 224 7.76 4.60 10.55
CA ARG A 224 7.51 5.66 9.57
C ARG A 224 8.71 6.61 9.45
N GLY A 225 9.26 7.05 10.57
CA GLY A 225 10.45 7.92 10.60
C GLY A 225 11.65 7.27 9.90
N VAL A 226 11.92 6.00 10.21
CA VAL A 226 13.01 5.22 9.59
C VAL A 226 12.82 5.08 8.08
N LEU A 227 11.60 4.79 7.63
CA LEU A 227 11.28 4.62 6.21
C LEU A 227 11.38 5.91 5.42
N ARG A 228 10.97 7.05 5.99
CA ARG A 228 11.20 8.38 5.40
C ARG A 228 12.69 8.69 5.27
N GLY A 229 13.50 8.35 6.27
CA GLY A 229 14.96 8.48 6.20
C GLY A 229 15.55 7.68 5.04
N ARG A 230 15.17 6.40 4.93
CA ARG A 230 15.60 5.54 3.81
C ARG A 230 15.17 6.08 2.44
N LEU A 231 13.97 6.64 2.33
CA LEU A 231 13.49 7.28 1.10
C LEU A 231 14.39 8.46 0.69
N ALA A 232 14.74 9.32 1.66
CA ALA A 232 15.63 10.45 1.42
C ALA A 232 17.04 10.00 1.00
N GLU A 233 17.59 8.96 1.63
CA GLU A 233 18.88 8.36 1.27
C GLU A 233 18.87 7.78 -0.15
N MET A 234 17.78 7.10 -0.55
CA MET A 234 17.62 6.60 -1.91
C MET A 234 17.57 7.75 -2.93
N GLY A 235 16.84 8.83 -2.64
CA GLY A 235 16.80 10.01 -3.53
C GLY A 235 18.16 10.72 -3.64
N ALA A 236 18.90 10.84 -2.54
CA ALA A 236 20.26 11.37 -2.56
C ALA A 236 21.18 10.50 -3.43
N SER A 237 21.15 9.17 -3.23
CA SER A 237 21.94 8.21 -3.99
C SER A 237 21.61 8.25 -5.49
N TRP A 238 20.32 8.33 -5.83
CA TRP A 238 19.86 8.43 -7.22
C TRP A 238 20.42 9.67 -7.91
N ARG A 239 20.31 10.85 -7.28
CA ARG A 239 20.83 12.12 -7.81
C ARG A 239 22.35 12.12 -7.98
N THR A 240 23.09 11.47 -7.07
CA THR A 240 24.55 11.34 -7.20
C THR A 240 24.99 10.34 -8.26
N GLY A 241 24.20 9.29 -8.52
CA GLY A 241 24.50 8.26 -9.53
C GLY A 241 24.08 8.64 -10.95
N THR A 242 23.29 9.71 -11.11
CA THR A 242 22.89 10.31 -12.40
C THR A 242 23.69 11.56 -12.77
N SER A 243 24.59 12.03 -11.88
CA SER A 243 25.59 13.08 -12.17
C SER A 243 26.84 12.49 -12.80
#